data_AF-A0A401RUB1-F1
#
_entry.id   AF-A0A401RUB1-F1
#
_cell.length_a   1.000
_cell.length_b   1.000
_cell.length_c   1.000
_cell.angle_alpha   90.00
_cell.angle_beta   90.00
_cell.angle_gamma   90.00
#
_symmetry.space_group_name_H-M   'P 1'
#
loop_
_entity.id
_entity.type
_entity.pdbx_description
1 polymer ?
#
loop_
_entity_poly.entity_id
_entity_poly.type
_entity_poly.pdbx_seq_one_letter_code
_entity_poly.pdbx_strand_id
1 'polypeptide(L)'
;MESVAKDDYKIQSFDADTQQLLKTALKEPASVDLEKVASVIVEQSMKDLVFSKEAGRICYTIVQAENKQSGNSNFRRYILIRLQQEFLVKEQLRERSVNDWVCLVTFICNIFDYLKVDCLVLQLHRIGEQLQRMNTQRMDDLFCQLRDGFLLQHQPSSLSRLLLLEIIEFRAGGWRMSENAHKYYYSEVAD
;
A
#
# COMPACT_ATOMS: atom_id res chain seq x y z
N MET A 1 0.71 -26.19 2.29
CA MET A 1 1.04 -25.83 3.70
C MET A 1 2.47 -25.31 3.68
N GLU A 2 2.65 -24.07 3.20
CA GLU A 2 3.98 -23.47 3.09
C GLU A 2 4.40 -22.96 4.45
N SER A 3 5.45 -23.60 4.98
CA SER A 3 6.13 -23.18 6.20
C SER A 3 6.61 -21.74 6.02
N VAL A 4 5.96 -20.83 6.76
CA VAL A 4 6.41 -19.45 6.99
C VAL A 4 7.90 -19.49 7.31
N ALA A 5 8.71 -19.10 6.32
CA ALA A 5 10.14 -19.09 6.43
C ALA A 5 10.53 -18.18 7.61
N LYS A 6 11.26 -18.79 8.55
CA LYS A 6 11.86 -18.24 9.78
C LYS A 6 11.97 -16.71 9.80
N ASP A 7 11.50 -16.15 10.91
CA ASP A 7 11.41 -14.74 11.31
C ASP A 7 12.73 -13.93 11.24
N ASP A 8 13.35 -13.79 10.08
CA ASP A 8 14.47 -12.89 9.87
C ASP A 8 13.98 -11.57 9.24
N TYR A 9 13.27 -10.77 10.03
CA TYR A 9 12.76 -9.44 9.64
C TYR A 9 13.85 -8.36 9.50
N LYS A 10 15.13 -8.75 9.44
CA LYS A 10 16.29 -7.85 9.36
C LYS A 10 16.28 -6.69 10.36
N ILE A 11 15.70 -6.90 11.54
CA ILE A 11 15.60 -5.87 12.60
C ILE A 11 16.89 -5.69 13.40
N GLN A 12 18.00 -6.33 13.00
CA GLN A 12 19.27 -6.22 13.72
C GLN A 12 19.89 -4.82 13.63
N SER A 13 19.44 -3.99 12.67
CA SER A 13 19.87 -2.60 12.53
C SER A 13 19.28 -1.65 13.58
N PHE A 14 18.29 -2.10 14.35
CA PHE A 14 17.67 -1.32 15.44
C PHE A 14 18.34 -1.54 16.79
N ASP A 15 18.19 -0.57 17.69
CA ASP A 15 18.50 -0.74 19.11
C ASP A 15 17.59 -1.77 19.79
N ALA A 16 18.01 -2.26 20.96
CA ALA A 16 17.33 -3.36 21.66
C ALA A 16 15.88 -3.03 22.05
N ASP A 17 15.61 -1.77 22.44
CA ASP A 17 14.26 -1.35 22.85
C ASP A 17 13.33 -1.31 21.65
N THR A 18 13.81 -0.79 20.52
CA THR A 18 13.07 -0.79 19.26
C THR A 18 12.84 -2.21 18.72
N GLN A 19 13.85 -3.09 18.80
CA GLN A 19 13.66 -4.49 18.43
C GLN A 19 12.56 -5.15 19.27
N GLN A 20 12.51 -4.87 20.57
CA GLN A 20 11.48 -5.38 21.45
C GLN A 20 10.11 -4.80 21.08
N LEU A 21 10.03 -3.49 20.81
CA LEU A 21 8.80 -2.82 20.35
C LEU A 21 8.23 -3.48 19.09
N LEU A 22 9.07 -3.71 18.07
CA LEU A 22 8.67 -4.35 16.81
C LEU A 22 8.25 -5.81 17.01
N LYS A 23 8.97 -6.57 17.83
CA LYS A 23 8.61 -7.96 18.16
C LYS A 23 7.27 -8.04 18.88
N THR A 24 6.98 -7.11 19.79
CA THR A 24 5.67 -7.01 20.45
C THR A 24 4.60 -6.61 19.44
N ALA A 25 4.84 -5.62 18.58
CA ALA A 25 3.89 -5.20 17.54
C ALA A 25 3.49 -6.32 16.57
N LEU A 26 4.42 -7.23 16.26
CA LEU A 26 4.15 -8.39 15.39
C LEU A 26 3.26 -9.46 16.04
N LYS A 27 3.22 -9.53 17.38
CA LYS A 27 2.47 -10.54 18.13
C LYS A 27 1.20 -9.99 18.77
N GLU A 28 1.29 -8.80 19.35
CA GLU A 28 0.28 -8.13 20.16
C GLU A 28 0.22 -6.63 19.77
N PRO A 29 -0.19 -6.29 18.54
CA PRO A 29 -0.30 -4.90 18.09
C PRO A 29 -1.18 -4.02 18.99
N ALA A 30 -2.15 -4.60 19.71
CA ALA A 30 -2.99 -3.86 20.64
C ALA A 30 -2.28 -3.42 21.94
N SER A 31 -1.12 -4.00 22.28
CA SER A 31 -0.36 -3.67 23.50
C SER A 31 0.75 -2.63 23.30
N VAL A 32 0.88 -2.11 22.07
CA VAL A 32 1.91 -1.13 21.70
C VAL A 32 1.30 0.11 21.07
N ASP A 33 2.06 1.20 21.12
CA ASP A 33 1.74 2.41 20.37
C ASP A 33 2.07 2.20 18.88
N LEU A 34 1.04 1.92 18.08
CA LEU A 34 1.15 1.68 16.65
C LEU A 34 1.59 2.92 15.85
N GLU A 35 1.36 4.13 16.36
CA GLU A 35 1.83 5.36 15.72
C GLU A 35 3.35 5.52 15.90
N LYS A 36 3.84 5.21 17.11
CA LYS A 36 5.28 5.15 17.38
C LYS A 36 5.96 4.07 16.54
N VAL A 37 5.36 2.88 16.44
CA VAL A 37 5.87 1.79 15.60
C VAL A 37 5.99 2.23 14.14
N ALA A 38 4.96 2.90 13.60
CA ALA A 38 4.98 3.41 12.24
C ALA A 38 6.12 4.42 12.01
N SER A 39 6.28 5.37 12.94
CA SER A 39 7.32 6.40 12.87
C SER A 39 8.72 5.80 12.82
N VAL A 40 9.00 4.84 13.71
CA VAL A 40 10.31 4.17 13.79
C VAL A 40 10.62 3.35 12.54
N ILE A 41 9.63 2.67 11.96
CA ILE A 41 9.82 1.93 10.70
C ILE A 41 10.15 2.90 9.56
N VAL A 42 9.44 4.02 9.44
CA VAL A 42 9.74 5.02 8.39
C VAL A 42 11.14 5.58 8.59
N GLU A 43 11.48 6.06 9.79
CA GLU A 43 12.78 6.67 10.07
C GLU A 43 13.97 5.75 9.77
N GLN A 44 13.85 4.46 10.11
CA GLN A 44 14.90 3.50 9.79
C GLN A 44 14.95 3.17 8.30
N SER A 45 13.81 3.05 7.64
CA SER A 45 13.75 2.78 6.19
C SER A 45 14.39 3.89 5.35
N MET A 46 14.44 5.11 5.87
CA MET A 46 15.13 6.24 5.24
C MET A 46 16.65 6.18 5.36
N LYS A 47 17.17 5.49 6.38
CA LYS A 47 18.60 5.43 6.71
C LYS A 47 19.27 4.13 6.24
N ASP A 48 18.49 3.06 6.14
CA ASP A 48 18.98 1.70 5.86
C ASP A 48 18.29 1.11 4.64
N LEU A 49 19.05 1.00 3.55
CA LEU A 49 18.58 0.45 2.27
C LEU A 49 18.25 -1.05 2.35
N VAL A 50 18.88 -1.80 3.25
CA VAL A 50 18.56 -3.22 3.44
C VAL A 50 17.23 -3.33 4.15
N PHE A 51 17.05 -2.55 5.21
CA PHE A 51 15.80 -2.54 5.95
C PHE A 51 14.62 -2.04 5.10
N SER A 52 14.81 -1.02 4.26
CA SER A 52 13.73 -0.46 3.42
C SER A 52 13.07 -1.49 2.48
N LYS A 53 13.81 -2.54 2.08
CA LYS A 53 13.31 -3.66 1.27
C LYS A 53 12.45 -4.64 2.08
N GLU A 54 12.77 -4.82 3.36
CA GLU A 54 12.07 -5.76 4.24
C GLU A 54 10.93 -5.12 5.03
N ALA A 55 10.95 -3.79 5.16
CA ALA A 55 9.98 -3.04 5.94
C ALA A 55 8.54 -3.25 5.46
N GLY A 56 8.33 -3.45 4.15
CA GLY A 56 7.01 -3.81 3.59
C GLY A 56 6.43 -5.09 4.19
N ARG A 57 7.26 -6.14 4.33
CA ARG A 57 6.85 -7.42 4.92
C ARG A 57 6.49 -7.28 6.40
N ILE A 58 7.27 -6.50 7.17
CA ILE A 58 6.98 -6.20 8.58
C ILE A 58 5.64 -5.47 8.69
N CYS A 59 5.46 -4.41 7.91
CA CYS A 59 4.22 -3.63 7.92
C CYS A 59 3.01 -4.49 7.60
N TYR A 60 3.11 -5.36 6.58
CA TYR A 60 2.05 -6.30 6.24
C TYR A 60 1.71 -7.22 7.40
N THR A 61 2.71 -7.84 8.04
CA THR A 61 2.47 -8.75 9.18
C THR A 61 1.78 -8.03 10.34
N ILE A 62 2.18 -6.79 10.67
CA ILE A 62 1.54 -6.00 11.73
C ILE A 62 0.09 -5.69 11.37
N VAL A 63 -0.20 -5.27 10.12
CA VAL A 63 -1.58 -5.03 9.66
C VAL A 63 -2.43 -6.30 9.77
N GLN A 64 -1.90 -7.46 9.39
CA GLN A 64 -2.63 -8.72 9.51
C GLN A 64 -2.88 -9.12 10.97
N ALA A 65 -1.89 -8.92 11.85
CA ALA A 65 -2.04 -9.18 13.27
C ALA A 65 -3.09 -8.24 13.91
N GLU A 66 -3.08 -6.95 13.56
CA GLU A 66 -4.03 -5.94 14.07
C GLU A 66 -5.46 -6.27 13.64
N ASN A 67 -5.65 -6.57 12.35
CA ASN A 67 -6.94 -6.97 11.78
C ASN A 67 -7.48 -8.23 12.48
N LYS A 68 -6.63 -9.22 12.75
CA LYS A 68 -7.04 -10.46 13.40
C LYS A 68 -7.45 -10.27 14.87
N GLN A 69 -6.82 -9.34 15.58
CA GLN A 69 -7.11 -9.09 17.00
C GLN A 69 -8.30 -8.17 17.22
N SER A 70 -8.44 -7.13 16.40
CA SER A 70 -9.36 -6.02 16.68
C SER A 70 -10.32 -5.69 15.54
N GLY A 71 -10.11 -6.24 14.34
CA GLY A 71 -10.83 -5.84 13.13
C GLY A 71 -10.51 -4.42 12.65
N ASN A 72 -9.58 -3.72 13.31
CA ASN A 72 -9.15 -2.36 12.95
C ASN A 72 -7.90 -2.40 12.08
N SER A 73 -7.64 -1.29 11.38
CA SER A 73 -6.44 -1.08 10.56
C SER A 73 -5.76 0.26 10.86
N ASN A 74 -5.62 0.61 12.14
CA ASN A 74 -5.02 1.88 12.55
C ASN A 74 -3.55 1.96 12.16
N PHE A 75 -2.81 0.85 12.29
CA PHE A 75 -1.40 0.81 11.89
C PHE A 75 -1.22 1.14 10.40
N ARG A 76 -2.07 0.58 9.54
CA ARG A 76 -2.09 0.91 8.10
C ARG A 76 -2.30 2.40 7.88
N ARG A 77 -3.19 3.03 8.63
CA ARG A 77 -3.43 4.48 8.54
C ARG A 77 -2.19 5.27 8.98
N TYR A 78 -1.59 4.93 10.12
CA TYR A 78 -0.42 5.64 10.64
C TYR A 78 0.78 5.56 9.70
N ILE A 79 1.08 4.38 9.16
CA ILE A 79 2.21 4.21 8.24
C ILE A 79 2.01 5.01 6.94
N LEU A 80 0.78 5.03 6.39
CA LEU A 80 0.49 5.79 5.18
C LEU A 80 0.55 7.31 5.40
N ILE A 81 0.05 7.80 6.54
CA ILE A 81 0.14 9.23 6.90
C ILE A 81 1.61 9.64 7.04
N ARG A 82 2.41 8.87 7.78
CA ARG A 82 3.83 9.16 7.99
C ARG A 82 4.62 9.14 6.68
N LEU A 83 4.35 8.16 5.81
CA LEU A 83 4.96 8.06 4.49
C LEU A 83 4.56 9.24 3.58
N GLN A 84 3.30 9.68 3.64
CA GLN A 84 2.84 10.85 2.90
C GLN A 84 3.59 12.12 3.31
N GLN A 85 3.88 12.30 4.60
CA GLN A 85 4.67 13.44 5.09
C GLN A 85 6.08 13.48 4.48
N GLU A 86 6.77 12.33 4.43
CA GLU A 86 8.09 12.24 3.78
C GLU A 86 8.00 12.51 2.26
N PHE A 87 6.94 12.03 1.61
CA PHE A 87 6.73 12.24 0.18
C PHE A 87 6.44 13.71 -0.19
N LEU A 88 5.83 14.49 0.72
CA LEU A 88 5.56 15.90 0.48
C LEU A 88 6.85 16.73 0.42
N VAL A 89 7.88 16.36 1.19
CA VAL A 89 9.18 17.04 1.24
C VAL A 89 10.24 16.39 0.35
N LYS A 90 9.84 15.46 -0.53
CA LYS A 90 10.73 14.60 -1.31
C LYS A 90 11.73 15.34 -2.22
N GLU A 91 11.38 16.53 -2.72
CA GLU A 91 12.31 17.33 -3.54
C GLU A 91 13.48 17.86 -2.70
N GLN A 92 13.20 18.35 -1.49
CA GLN A 92 14.24 18.77 -0.54
C GLN A 92 15.12 17.59 -0.12
N LEU A 93 14.51 16.41 0.06
CA LEU A 93 15.24 15.18 0.37
C LEU A 93 16.19 14.80 -0.78
N ARG A 94 15.69 14.86 -2.02
CA ARG A 94 16.45 14.55 -3.24
C ARG A 94 17.65 15.48 -3.43
N GLU A 95 17.48 16.76 -3.11
CA GLU A 95 18.57 17.74 -3.12
C GLU A 95 19.60 17.50 -2.02
N ARG A 96 19.15 17.04 -0.84
CA ARG A 96 20.01 16.82 0.33
C ARG A 96 20.84 15.54 0.23
N SER A 97 20.25 14.42 -0.21
CA SER A 97 20.90 13.11 -0.24
C SER A 97 20.25 12.19 -1.27
N VAL A 98 21.02 11.80 -2.28
CA VAL A 98 20.59 10.79 -3.27
C VAL A 98 20.32 9.44 -2.60
N ASN A 99 21.09 9.09 -1.56
CA ASN A 99 20.90 7.84 -0.83
C ASN A 99 19.56 7.83 -0.08
N ASP A 100 19.24 8.91 0.64
CA ASP A 100 17.99 9.00 1.40
C ASP A 100 16.78 9.00 0.44
N TRP A 101 16.93 9.65 -0.72
CA TRP A 101 15.95 9.59 -1.79
C TRP A 101 15.73 8.16 -2.32
N VAL A 102 16.80 7.42 -2.62
CA VAL A 102 16.72 6.04 -3.09
C VAL A 102 16.08 5.14 -2.02
N CYS A 103 16.42 5.35 -0.74
CA CYS A 103 15.79 4.66 0.38
C CYS A 103 14.28 4.94 0.45
N LEU A 104 13.86 6.21 0.35
CA LEU A 104 12.45 6.59 0.35
C LEU A 104 11.69 5.93 -0.81
N VAL A 105 12.21 6.02 -2.04
CA VAL A 105 11.58 5.41 -3.22
C VAL A 105 11.47 3.90 -3.06
N THR A 106 12.54 3.25 -2.59
CA THR A 106 12.55 1.80 -2.33
C THR A 106 11.49 1.44 -1.28
N PHE A 107 11.43 2.18 -0.18
CA PHE A 107 10.46 1.95 0.89
C PHE A 107 9.02 2.14 0.40
N ILE A 108 8.75 3.20 -0.36
CA ILE A 108 7.44 3.43 -0.98
C ILE A 108 7.05 2.23 -1.83
N CYS A 109 7.90 1.81 -2.78
CA CYS A 109 7.60 0.66 -3.65
C CYS A 109 7.27 -0.60 -2.84
N ASN A 110 8.08 -0.92 -1.83
CA ASN A 110 7.84 -2.09 -0.98
C ASN A 110 6.54 -1.98 -0.17
N ILE A 111 6.20 -0.79 0.36
CA ILE A 111 4.93 -0.59 1.06
C ILE A 111 3.74 -0.79 0.11
N PHE A 112 3.81 -0.26 -1.11
CA PHE A 112 2.75 -0.43 -2.10
C PHE A 112 2.58 -1.90 -2.50
N ASP A 113 3.68 -2.63 -2.71
CA ASP A 113 3.69 -4.04 -3.05
C ASP A 113 3.09 -4.90 -1.92
N TYR A 114 3.54 -4.69 -0.68
CA TYR A 114 3.15 -5.53 0.46
C TYR A 114 1.80 -5.17 1.07
N LEU A 115 1.48 -3.89 1.22
CA LEU A 115 0.20 -3.47 1.77
C LEU A 115 -0.92 -3.47 0.71
N LYS A 116 -0.63 -3.97 -0.51
CA LYS A 116 -1.52 -4.01 -1.68
C LYS A 116 -2.37 -2.76 -1.71
N VAL A 117 -1.70 -1.61 -1.79
CA VAL A 117 -2.37 -0.33 -1.82
C VAL A 117 -2.95 -0.16 -3.23
N ASP A 118 -4.00 -0.94 -3.53
CA ASP A 118 -4.89 -0.74 -4.68
C ASP A 118 -5.80 0.46 -4.40
N CYS A 119 -5.18 1.59 -4.07
CA CYS A 119 -5.82 2.77 -3.52
C CYS A 119 -6.92 3.26 -4.46
N LEU A 120 -6.60 3.43 -5.74
CA LEU A 120 -7.54 4.06 -6.64
C LEU A 120 -8.75 3.16 -6.93
N VAL A 121 -8.51 1.91 -7.36
CA VAL A 121 -9.57 0.98 -7.75
C VAL A 121 -10.45 0.62 -6.55
N LEU A 122 -9.88 0.28 -5.39
CA LEU A 122 -10.69 -0.01 -4.19
C LEU A 122 -11.50 1.19 -3.69
N GLN A 123 -10.93 2.41 -3.72
CA GLN A 123 -11.70 3.58 -3.30
C GLN A 123 -12.81 3.88 -4.31
N LEU A 124 -12.56 3.75 -5.62
CA LEU A 124 -13.59 3.92 -6.64
C LEU A 124 -14.70 2.86 -6.53
N HIS A 125 -14.37 1.61 -6.17
CA HIS A 125 -15.39 0.59 -5.83
C HIS A 125 -16.28 0.99 -4.65
N ARG A 126 -15.70 1.60 -3.61
CA ARG A 126 -16.43 1.92 -2.37
C ARG A 126 -17.26 3.19 -2.46
N ILE A 127 -16.68 4.25 -3.02
CA ILE A 127 -17.25 5.60 -2.97
C ILE A 127 -17.40 6.24 -4.35
N GLY A 128 -17.02 5.56 -5.44
CA GLY A 128 -17.02 6.13 -6.77
C GLY A 128 -18.41 6.55 -7.26
N GLU A 129 -19.45 5.78 -6.98
CA GLU A 129 -20.83 6.18 -7.30
C GLU A 129 -21.24 7.47 -6.56
N GLN A 130 -20.86 7.58 -5.28
CA GLN A 130 -21.15 8.76 -4.47
C GLN A 130 -20.39 9.98 -4.98
N LEU A 131 -19.10 9.83 -5.28
CA LEU A 131 -18.26 10.88 -5.87
C LEU A 131 -18.80 11.34 -7.23
N GLN A 132 -19.25 10.41 -8.07
CA GLN A 132 -19.86 10.74 -9.37
C GLN A 132 -21.14 11.55 -9.19
N ARG A 133 -22.01 11.19 -8.24
CA ARG A 133 -23.23 11.95 -7.95
C ARG A 133 -22.93 13.36 -7.42
N MET A 134 -21.85 13.52 -6.66
CA MET A 134 -21.43 14.83 -6.13
C MET A 134 -20.84 15.73 -7.22
N ASN A 135 -20.05 15.16 -8.14
CA ASN A 135 -19.44 15.91 -9.23
C ASN A 135 -19.11 15.00 -10.43
N THR A 136 -20.07 14.89 -11.34
CA THR A 136 -19.93 14.06 -12.55
C THR A 136 -18.76 14.51 -13.42
N GLN A 137 -18.60 15.82 -13.62
CA GLN A 137 -17.57 16.36 -14.51
C GLN A 137 -16.16 15.98 -14.05
N ARG A 138 -15.86 16.13 -12.75
CA ARG A 138 -14.56 15.70 -12.21
C ARG A 138 -14.36 14.19 -12.27
N MET A 139 -15.44 13.43 -12.15
CA MET A 139 -15.37 11.98 -12.29
C MET A 139 -15.09 11.57 -13.74
N ASP A 140 -15.66 12.27 -14.72
CA ASP A 140 -15.36 12.08 -16.14
C ASP A 140 -13.89 12.40 -16.45
N ASP A 141 -13.40 13.54 -15.97
CA ASP A 141 -11.99 13.94 -16.15
C ASP A 141 -11.02 12.91 -15.55
N LEU A 142 -11.34 12.38 -14.37
CA LEU A 142 -10.53 11.33 -13.73
C LEU A 142 -10.52 10.04 -14.58
N PHE A 143 -11.68 9.61 -15.10
CA PHE A 143 -11.74 8.40 -15.92
C PHE A 143 -11.14 8.59 -17.32
N CYS A 144 -11.12 9.81 -17.86
CA CYS A 144 -10.32 10.14 -19.04
C CYS A 144 -8.84 9.92 -18.76
N GLN A 145 -8.31 10.46 -17.65
CA GLN A 145 -6.91 10.25 -17.26
C GLN A 145 -6.57 8.77 -17.01
N LEU A 146 -7.50 7.99 -16.45
CA LEU A 146 -7.29 6.55 -16.25
C LEU A 146 -7.22 5.78 -17.57
N ARG A 147 -8.05 6.15 -18.55
CA ARG A 147 -8.01 5.57 -19.90
C ARG A 147 -6.73 5.96 -20.63
N ASP A 148 -6.33 7.22 -20.54
CA ASP A 148 -5.08 7.70 -21.13
C ASP A 148 -3.87 7.01 -20.50
N GLY A 149 -3.87 6.83 -19.17
CA GLY A 149 -2.87 6.04 -18.46
C GLY A 149 -2.81 4.59 -18.94
N PHE A 150 -3.95 3.95 -19.15
CA PHE A 150 -4.05 2.59 -19.67
C PHE A 150 -3.53 2.46 -21.12
N LEU A 151 -3.84 3.44 -21.99
CA LEU A 151 -3.53 3.41 -23.41
C LEU A 151 -2.13 3.93 -23.77
N LEU A 152 -1.64 4.95 -23.06
CA LEU A 152 -0.50 5.77 -23.50
C LEU A 152 0.75 5.62 -22.63
N GLN A 153 0.67 5.11 -21.39
CA GLN A 153 1.87 4.91 -20.58
C GLN A 153 2.72 3.75 -21.11
N HIS A 154 4.04 3.96 -21.17
CA HIS A 154 5.00 2.90 -21.50
C HIS A 154 4.96 1.80 -20.42
N GLN A 155 4.30 0.70 -20.76
CA GLN A 155 4.30 -0.59 -20.06
C GLN A 155 3.83 -0.54 -18.58
N PRO A 156 2.55 -0.22 -18.28
CA PRO A 156 1.99 -0.53 -16.97
C PRO A 156 2.08 -2.04 -16.70
N SER A 157 2.34 -2.42 -15.45
CA SER A 157 2.43 -3.82 -15.04
C SER A 157 1.15 -4.59 -15.41
N SER A 158 1.25 -5.91 -15.61
CA SER A 158 0.09 -6.75 -15.94
C SER A 158 -1.05 -6.61 -14.93
N LEU A 159 -0.71 -6.48 -13.64
CA LEU A 159 -1.69 -6.24 -12.57
C LEU A 159 -2.31 -4.85 -12.67
N SER A 160 -1.51 -3.80 -12.91
CA SER A 160 -2.02 -2.44 -13.08
C SER A 160 -2.96 -2.32 -14.28
N ARG A 161 -2.66 -3.02 -15.39
CA ARG A 161 -3.54 -3.09 -16.56
C ARG A 161 -4.87 -3.77 -16.21
N LEU A 162 -4.80 -4.92 -15.52
CA LEU A 162 -5.99 -5.66 -15.14
C LEU A 162 -6.90 -4.85 -14.22
N LEU A 163 -6.33 -4.19 -13.21
CA LEU A 163 -7.07 -3.34 -12.25
C LEU A 163 -7.66 -2.08 -12.90
N LEU A 164 -6.93 -1.44 -13.82
CA LEU A 164 -7.44 -0.29 -14.56
C LEU A 164 -8.60 -0.67 -15.49
N LEU A 165 -8.48 -1.81 -16.18
CA LEU A 165 -9.53 -2.30 -17.06
C LEU A 165 -10.79 -2.65 -16.26
N GLU A 166 -10.61 -3.34 -15.13
CA GLU A 166 -11.67 -3.71 -14.21
C GLU A 166 -12.47 -2.50 -13.71
N ILE A 167 -11.80 -1.44 -13.24
CA ILE A 167 -12.52 -0.25 -12.73
C ILE A 167 -13.20 0.56 -13.84
N ILE A 168 -12.62 0.58 -15.05
CA ILE A 168 -13.22 1.23 -16.22
C ILE A 168 -14.52 0.51 -16.60
N GLU A 169 -14.51 -0.82 -16.64
CA GLU A 169 -15.71 -1.63 -16.87
C GLU A 169 -16.73 -1.48 -15.74
N PHE A 170 -16.28 -1.49 -14.48
CA PHE A 170 -17.15 -1.30 -13.32
C PHE A 170 -17.92 0.02 -13.37
N ARG A 171 -17.24 1.13 -13.73
CA ARG A 171 -17.91 2.42 -13.93
C ARG A 171 -18.84 2.40 -15.15
N ALA A 172 -18.42 1.81 -16.26
CA ALA A 172 -19.25 1.71 -17.47
C ALA A 172 -20.55 0.92 -17.22
N GLY A 173 -20.51 -0.07 -16.31
CA GLY A 173 -21.67 -0.80 -15.81
C GLY A 173 -22.54 -0.04 -14.82
N GLY A 174 -22.28 1.25 -14.58
CA GLY A 174 -23.00 2.07 -13.61
C GLY A 174 -22.64 1.73 -12.18
N TRP A 175 -21.34 1.56 -11.89
CA TRP A 175 -20.83 1.15 -10.58
C TRP A 175 -21.35 -0.24 -10.15
N ARG A 176 -21.46 -1.14 -11.13
CA ARG A 176 -21.89 -2.52 -10.94
C ARG A 176 -21.05 -3.43 -11.82
N MET A 177 -20.72 -4.60 -11.29
CA MET A 177 -19.98 -5.61 -12.04
C MET A 177 -20.95 -6.57 -12.74
N SER A 178 -20.68 -6.89 -14.00
CA SER A 178 -21.41 -7.93 -14.72
C SER A 178 -20.94 -9.32 -14.28
N GLU A 179 -21.77 -10.36 -14.43
CA GLU A 179 -21.37 -11.74 -14.11
C GLU A 179 -20.16 -12.20 -14.94
N ASN A 180 -20.06 -11.77 -16.20
CA ASN A 180 -18.95 -12.11 -17.08
C ASN A 180 -17.66 -11.42 -16.66
N ALA A 181 -17.72 -10.12 -16.32
CA ALA A 181 -16.57 -9.39 -15.81
C ALA A 181 -16.13 -9.95 -14.45
N HIS A 182 -17.08 -10.30 -13.57
CA HIS A 182 -16.74 -10.93 -12.29
C HIS A 182 -15.99 -12.25 -12.49
N LYS A 183 -16.41 -13.07 -13.45
CA LYS A 183 -15.66 -14.29 -13.81
C LYS A 183 -14.27 -13.96 -14.36
N TYR A 184 -14.17 -13.05 -15.31
CA TYR A 184 -12.90 -12.69 -15.93
C TYR A 184 -11.87 -12.12 -14.93
N TYR A 185 -12.30 -11.27 -14.00
CA TYR A 185 -11.40 -10.62 -13.03
C TYR A 185 -11.15 -11.43 -11.76
N TYR A 186 -12.06 -12.35 -11.38
CA TYR A 186 -12.00 -13.03 -10.08
C TYR A 186 -12.11 -14.57 -10.13
N SER A 187 -12.41 -15.19 -11.28
CA SER A 187 -12.59 -16.65 -11.36
C SER A 187 -11.43 -17.46 -11.95
N GLU A 188 -10.32 -16.83 -12.34
CA GLU A 188 -9.09 -17.54 -12.75
C GLU A 188 -7.99 -17.53 -11.67
N VAL A 189 -8.35 -17.85 -10.42
CA VAL A 189 -7.38 -18.23 -9.36
C VAL A 189 -7.68 -19.63 -8.81
N ALA A 190 -8.47 -20.42 -9.53
CA ALA A 190 -8.77 -21.80 -9.20
C ALA A 190 -8.54 -22.68 -10.45
N ASP A 191 -7.27 -22.84 -10.82
CA ASP A 191 -6.68 -24.08 -11.32
C ASP A 191 -5.14 -24.00 -11.22
#